data_AF-A0A7X8NDE0-F1
#
_entry.id   AF-A0A7X8NDE0-F1
#
_cell.length_a   1.000
_cell.length_b   1.000
_cell.length_c   1.000
_cell.angle_alpha   90.00
_cell.angle_beta   90.00
_cell.angle_gamma   90.00
#
_symmetry.space_group_name_H-M   'P 1'
#
loop_
_entity.id
_entity.type
_entity.pdbx_description
1 polymer ?
#
loop_
_entity_poly.entity_id
_entity_poly.type
_entity_poly.pdbx_seq_one_letter_code
_entity_poly.pdbx_strand_id
1 'polypeptide(L)' 'MKRLLNNYKNSYPKINILYSNIAYIQSDGEIIGTRDFSVKLLPAALNFII' A
#
# COMPACT_ATOMS: atom_id res chain seq x y z
N MET A 1 -2.97 21.10 17.78
CA MET A 1 -3.03 20.61 16.38
C MET A 1 -3.54 19.16 16.41
N LYS A 2 -4.75 18.88 15.90
CA LYS A 2 -5.34 17.53 15.98
C LYS A 2 -4.84 16.71 14.79
N ARG A 3 -4.06 15.66 15.04
CA ARG A 3 -3.56 14.76 13.99
C ARG A 3 -4.71 13.87 13.52
N LEU A 4 -5.19 14.08 12.31
CA LEU A 4 -6.14 13.19 11.65
C LEU A 4 -5.39 11.92 11.24
N LEU A 5 -5.42 10.90 12.08
CA LEU A 5 -4.84 9.60 11.81
C LEU A 5 -5.89 8.52 12.07
N ASN A 6 -6.26 7.81 11.00
CA ASN A 6 -7.12 6.64 11.08
C ASN A 6 -6.30 5.42 10.68
N ASN A 7 -6.30 4.39 11.51
CA ASN A 7 -5.61 3.14 11.25
C ASN A 7 -6.61 2.08 10.84
N TYR A 8 -6.29 1.35 9.78
CA TYR A 8 -7.11 0.24 9.27
C TYR A 8 -6.22 -0.99 9.10
N LYS A 9 -6.77 -2.18 9.39
CA LYS A 9 -6.11 -3.48 9.14
C LYS A 9 -6.93 -4.25 8.11
N ASN A 10 -6.32 -4.61 6.99
CA ASN A 10 -6.93 -5.40 5.92
C ASN A 10 -5.84 -6.20 5.20
N SER A 11 -6.12 -7.47 4.85
CA SER A 11 -5.21 -8.33 4.09
C SER A 11 -5.25 -8.11 2.58
N TYR A 12 -6.27 -7.41 2.08
CA TYR A 12 -6.46 -7.10 0.67
C TYR A 12 -6.98 -5.66 0.45
N PRO A 13 -6.23 -4.62 0.83
CA PRO A 13 -6.67 -3.25 0.59
C PRO A 13 -6.65 -2.93 -0.92
N LYS A 14 -7.73 -2.29 -1.38
CA LYS A 14 -7.81 -1.67 -2.71
C LYS A 14 -7.81 -0.15 -2.53
N ILE A 15 -6.91 0.51 -3.24
CA ILE A 15 -6.72 1.96 -3.19
C ILE A 15 -7.12 2.53 -4.56
N ASN A 16 -8.13 3.41 -4.55
CA ASN A 16 -8.54 4.16 -5.72
C ASN A 16 -8.11 5.63 -5.52
N ILE A 17 -7.37 6.16 -6.48
CA ILE A 17 -6.91 7.55 -6.48
C ILE A 17 -7.97 8.40 -7.18
N LEU A 18 -8.61 9.28 -6.42
CA LEU A 18 -9.70 10.11 -6.93
C LEU A 18 -9.23 11.43 -7.58
N TYR A 19 -7.96 11.80 -7.39
CA TYR A 19 -7.41 13.08 -7.82
C TYR A 19 -6.74 12.96 -9.20
N SER A 20 -6.81 14.02 -10.00
CA SER A 20 -6.24 14.07 -11.36
C SER A 20 -4.71 14.20 -11.42
N ASN A 21 -4.07 14.46 -10.28
CA ASN A 21 -2.61 14.54 -10.18
C ASN A 21 -2.01 13.14 -10.09
N ILE A 22 -0.80 12.99 -10.63
CA ILE A 22 -0.08 11.72 -10.59
C ILE A 22 0.26 11.39 -9.14
N ALA A 23 -0.27 10.27 -8.64
CA ALA A 23 0.12 9.71 -7.36
C ALA A 23 1.08 8.54 -7.61
N TYR A 24 2.23 8.54 -6.91
CA TYR A 24 3.26 7.53 -7.06
C TYR A 24 3.12 6.47 -5.95
N ILE A 25 3.21 5.21 -6.35
CA ILE A 25 3.28 4.08 -5.42
C ILE A 25 4.76 3.77 -5.17
N GLN A 26 5.16 3.71 -3.90
CA GLN A 26 6.51 3.33 -3.52
C GLN A 26 6.51 2.09 -2.62
N SER A 27 7.45 1.18 -2.89
CA SER A 27 7.77 0.02 -2.03
C SER A 27 9.28 -0.06 -1.88
N ASP A 28 9.75 -0.31 -0.66
CA ASP A 28 11.18 -0.55 -0.37
C ASP A 28 12.14 0.53 -0.92
N GLY A 29 11.67 1.78 -1.01
CA GLY A 29 12.44 2.92 -1.50
C GLY A 29 12.35 3.16 -3.02
N GLU A 30 11.63 2.33 -3.77
CA GLU A 30 11.50 2.44 -5.23
C GLU A 30 10.08 2.78 -5.68
N ILE A 31 9.95 3.52 -6.79
CA ILE A 31 8.66 3.80 -7.43
C ILE A 31 8.26 2.61 -8.30
N ILE A 32 7.10 2.01 -8.01
CA ILE A 32 6.62 0.81 -8.70
C ILE A 32 5.38 1.03 -9.56
N GLY A 33 4.77 2.23 -9.52
CA GLY A 33 3.58 2.54 -10.32
C GLY A 33 2.97 3.90 -10.02
N THR A 34 1.95 4.29 -10.80
CA THR A 34 1.35 5.64 -10.77
C THR A 34 -0.17 5.72 -10.89
N ARG A 35 -0.90 4.68 -10.46
CA ARG A 35 -2.36 4.55 -10.64
C ARG A 35 -3.02 3.78 -9.50
N ASP A 36 -4.32 3.54 -9.60
CA ASP A 36 -5.07 2.65 -8.72
C ASP A 36 -4.36 1.31 -8.56
N PHE A 37 -4.38 0.77 -7.34
CA PHE A 37 -3.70 -0.48 -7.04
C PHE A 37 -4.41 -1.25 -5.93
N SER A 38 -4.11 -2.55 -5.88
CA SER A 38 -4.52 -3.44 -4.80
C SER A 38 -3.31 -4.16 -4.25
N VAL A 39 -3.27 -4.35 -2.94
CA VAL A 39 -2.22 -5.11 -2.27
C VAL A 39 -2.82 -6.40 -1.74
N LYS A 40 -2.04 -7.48 -1.71
CA LYS A 40 -2.41 -8.74 -1.08
C LYS A 40 -1.31 -9.20 -0.15
N LEU A 41 -1.65 -9.49 1.10
CA LEU A 41 -0.76 -10.24 1.97
C LEU A 41 -0.75 -11.71 1.51
N LEU A 42 0.46 -12.24 1.29
CA LEU A 42 0.69 -13.64 0.97
C LEU A 42 1.21 -14.34 2.24
N PRO A 43 0.37 -15.07 2.99
CA PRO A 43 0.79 -15.76 4.20
C PRO A 43 1.83 -16.83 3.88
N ALA A 44 2.89 -16.90 4.68
CA ALA A 44 3.96 -17.89 4.53
C ALA A 44 4.56 -17.95 3.11
N ALA A 45 4.66 -16.81 2.42
CA ALA A 45 5.21 -16.77 1.06
C ALA A 45 6.70 -17.15 0.99
N LEU A 46 7.45 -16.94 2.08
CA LEU A 46 8.86 -17.21 2.20
C LEU A 46 9.14 -17.92 3.51
N ASN A 47 10.09 -18.85 3.49
CA ASN A 47 10.64 -19.47 4.68
C ASN A 47 11.91 -18.72 5.08
N PHE A 48 11.98 -18.28 6.31
CA PHE A 48 13.14 -17.59 6.86
C PHE A 48 13.93 -18.58 7.74
N ILE A 49 15.25 -18.52 7.67
CA ILE A 49 16.11 -19.10 8.72
C ILE A 49 16.11 -18.07 9.85
N ILE A 50 15.65 -18.51 11.04
CA ILE A 50 15.51 -17.68 12.24
C ILE A 50 16.62 -18.06 13.21
#